data_AF-A0A0B4N015-F1
#
_entry.id   AF-A0A0B4N015-F1
#
_cell.length_a   1.000
_cell.length_b   1.000
_cell.length_c   1.000
_cell.angle_alpha   90.00
_cell.angle_beta   90.00
_cell.angle_gamma   90.00
#
_symmetry.space_group_name_H-M   'P 1'
#
loop_
_entity.id
_entity.type
_entity.pdbx_description
1 polymer ?
#
loop_
_entity_poly.entity_id
_entity_poly.type
_entity_poly.pdbx_seq_one_letter_code
_entity_poly.pdbx_strand_id
1 'polypeptide(L)' 'MNAMRILLIRHGEPDYATDSLTEKGKREALLLSERLAKIPASAYYVSPLGRAKETAEYTLRLVGRQAETLP' A
#
# COMPACT_ATOMS: atom_id res chain seq x y z
N MET A 1 -4.99 -22.81 -16.47
CA MET A 1 -4.39 -21.52 -16.89
C MET A 1 -4.36 -20.61 -15.66
N ASN A 2 -3.19 -20.13 -15.23
CA ASN A 2 -3.14 -19.09 -14.20
C ASN A 2 -3.53 -17.76 -14.85
N ALA A 3 -4.69 -17.20 -14.47
CA ALA A 3 -5.11 -15.89 -14.93
C ALA A 3 -4.33 -14.80 -14.16
N MET A 4 -3.93 -13.73 -14.86
CA MET A 4 -3.32 -12.56 -14.22
C MET A 4 -4.33 -11.89 -13.29
N ARG A 5 -3.91 -11.61 -12.06
CA ARG A 5 -4.72 -10.88 -11.07
C ARG A 5 -4.01 -9.58 -10.71
N ILE A 6 -4.75 -8.47 -10.84
CA ILE A 6 -4.29 -7.13 -10.44
C ILE A 6 -5.13 -6.69 -9.24
N LEU A 7 -4.46 -6.16 -8.21
CA LEU A 7 -5.11 -5.55 -7.04
C LEU A 7 -4.85 -4.05 -7.09
N LEU A 8 -5.90 -3.26 -7.17
CA LEU A 8 -5.83 -1.81 -7.09
C LEU A 8 -6.16 -1.38 -5.65
N ILE A 9 -5.19 -0.72 -5.02
CA ILE A 9 -5.27 -0.32 -3.62
C ILE A 9 -5.31 1.20 -3.55
N ARG A 10 -6.38 1.75 -2.98
CA ARG A 10 -6.45 3.18 -2.69
C ARG A 10 -5.65 3.48 -1.43
N HIS A 11 -5.04 4.66 -1.37
CA HIS A 11 -4.43 5.16 -0.13
C HIS A 11 -5.47 5.19 1.00
N GLY A 12 -4.99 5.01 2.24
CA GLY A 12 -5.78 5.23 3.45
C GLY A 12 -6.22 6.70 3.58
N GLU A 13 -7.00 7.02 4.60
CA GLU A 13 -7.43 8.40 4.85
C GLU A 13 -6.24 9.37 4.88
N PRO A 14 -6.18 10.33 3.94
CA PRO A 14 -5.00 11.17 3.78
C PRO A 14 -5.01 12.38 4.71
N ASP A 15 -3.81 12.76 5.16
CA ASP A 15 -3.51 14.12 5.58
C ASP A 15 -2.89 14.87 4.38
N TYR A 16 -3.69 15.69 3.72
CA TYR A 16 -3.24 16.44 2.54
C TYR A 16 -2.24 17.54 2.86
N ALA A 17 -2.19 18.04 4.11
CA ALA A 17 -1.27 19.10 4.48
C ALA A 17 0.19 18.61 4.54
N THR A 18 0.38 17.33 4.86
CA THR A 18 1.69 16.69 5.03
C THR A 18 1.99 15.65 3.95
N ASP A 19 1.09 15.48 2.98
CA ASP A 19 1.09 14.39 1.99
C ASP A 19 1.33 13.02 2.64
N SER A 20 0.63 12.75 3.75
CA SER A 20 0.75 11.51 4.53
C SER A 20 -0.64 10.93 4.82
N LEU A 21 -0.73 9.99 5.76
CA LEU A 21 -1.97 9.48 6.33
C LEU A 21 -2.30 10.14 7.67
N THR A 22 -3.60 10.28 7.94
CA THR A 22 -4.08 10.59 9.30
C THR A 22 -3.85 9.39 10.23
N GLU A 23 -4.01 9.56 11.55
CA GLU A 23 -3.97 8.44 12.50
C GLU A 23 -5.05 7.38 12.22
N LYS A 24 -6.18 7.78 11.61
CA LYS A 24 -7.17 6.83 11.10
C LYS A 24 -6.65 6.13 9.85
N GLY A 25 -6.08 6.86 8.88
CA GLY A 25 -5.49 6.29 7.67
C GLY A 25 -4.39 5.28 7.95
N LYS A 26 -3.53 5.52 8.95
CA LYS A 26 -2.51 4.56 9.40
C LYS A 26 -3.10 3.26 9.94
N ARG A 27 -4.19 3.34 10.72
CA ARG A 27 -4.94 2.16 11.19
C ARG A 27 -5.58 1.39 10.04
N GLU A 28 -6.15 2.10 9.05
CA GLU A 28 -6.69 1.50 7.83
C GLU A 28 -5.59 0.77 7.04
N ALA A 29 -4.42 1.39 6.87
CA ALA A 29 -3.27 0.81 6.18
C ALA A 29 -2.73 -0.43 6.90
N LEU A 30 -2.68 -0.41 8.23
CA LEU A 30 -2.29 -1.57 9.05
C LEU A 30 -3.26 -2.75 8.83
N LEU A 31 -4.56 -2.55 8.96
CA LEU A 31 -5.56 -3.61 8.76
C LEU A 31 -5.55 -4.15 7.32
N LEU A 32 -5.36 -3.25 6.34
CA LEU A 32 -5.17 -3.63 4.95
C LEU A 32 -3.91 -4.50 4.77
N SER A 33 -2.81 -4.16 5.43
CA SER A 33 -1.55 -4.91 5.33
C SER A 33 -1.69 -6.35 5.81
N GLU A 34 -2.42 -6.59 6.91
CA GLU A 34 -2.70 -7.94 7.42
C GLU A 34 -3.49 -8.79 6.42
N ARG A 35 -4.39 -8.17 5.66
CA ARG A 35 -5.12 -8.84 4.58
C ARG A 35 -4.21 -9.14 3.39
N LEU A 36 -3.43 -8.16 2.94
CA LEU A 36 -2.55 -8.29 1.78
C LEU A 36 -1.38 -9.26 2.03
N ALA A 37 -0.94 -9.43 3.28
CA ALA A 37 0.06 -10.44 3.68
C ALA A 37 -0.31 -11.86 3.24
N LYS A 38 -1.61 -12.16 3.23
CA LYS A 38 -2.17 -13.48 2.87
C LYS A 38 -2.32 -13.65 1.35
N ILE A 39 -2.02 -12.61 0.57
CA ILE A 39 -2.16 -12.57 -0.88
C ILE A 39 -0.90 -11.89 -1.47
N PRO A 40 0.29 -12.47 -1.27
CA PRO A 40 1.52 -11.86 -1.77
C PRO A 40 1.51 -11.75 -3.29
N ALA A 41 1.89 -10.58 -3.80
CA ALA A 41 2.01 -10.31 -5.23
C ALA A 41 3.44 -10.55 -5.71
N SER A 42 3.58 -10.91 -6.99
CA SER A 42 4.89 -11.04 -7.64
C SER A 42 5.58 -9.68 -7.84
N ALA A 43 4.80 -8.62 -8.00
CA ALA A 43 5.27 -7.25 -8.18
C ALA A 43 4.41 -6.26 -7.39
N TYR A 44 5.02 -5.16 -6.96
CA TYR A 44 4.37 -4.08 -6.22
C TYR A 44 4.72 -2.76 -6.88
N TYR A 45 3.73 -1.91 -7.07
CA TYR A 45 3.89 -0.58 -7.67
C TYR A 45 3.16 0.44 -6.81
N VAL A 46 3.70 1.66 -6.74
CA VAL A 46 3.13 2.73 -5.92
C VAL A 46 3.30 4.10 -6.59
N SER A 47 2.32 4.98 -6.40
CA SER A 47 2.41 6.39 -6.81
C SER A 47 3.54 7.13 -6.06
N PRO A 48 4.14 8.18 -6.63
CA PRO A 48 5.15 8.99 -5.93
C PRO A 48 4.62 9.73 -4.70
N LEU A 49 3.30 9.90 -4.58
CA LEU A 49 2.63 10.63 -3.50
C LEU A 49 2.86 9.97 -2.13
N GLY A 50 3.18 10.78 -1.12
CA GLY A 50 3.54 10.31 0.21
C GLY A 50 2.43 9.48 0.87
N ARG A 51 1.16 9.90 0.78
CA ARG A 51 0.01 9.12 1.29
C ARG A 51 -0.11 7.72 0.69
N ALA A 52 0.26 7.56 -0.58
CA ALA A 52 0.24 6.27 -1.27
C ALA A 52 1.40 5.40 -0.82
N LYS A 53 2.60 5.99 -0.71
CA LYS A 53 3.80 5.32 -0.17
C LYS A 53 3.60 4.85 1.26
N GLU A 54 3.11 5.72 2.14
CA GLU A 54 2.86 5.39 3.55
C GLU A 54 1.82 4.26 3.66
N THR A 55 0.76 4.28 2.85
CA THR A 55 -0.20 3.16 2.81
C THR A 55 0.49 1.85 2.42
N ALA A 56 1.32 1.88 1.37
CA ALA A 56 2.00 0.70 0.86
C ALA A 56 3.07 0.16 1.83
N GLU A 57 3.76 1.05 2.56
CA GLU A 57 4.86 0.69 3.47
C GLU A 57 4.45 -0.34 4.52
N TYR A 58 3.24 -0.26 5.08
CA TYR A 58 2.74 -1.26 6.04
C TYR A 58 2.75 -2.66 5.43
N THR A 59 2.24 -2.80 4.21
CA THR A 59 2.22 -4.09 3.50
C THR A 59 3.63 -4.52 3.14
N LEU A 60 4.41 -3.63 2.52
CA LEU A 60 5.76 -3.93 2.03
C LEU A 60 6.71 -4.37 3.15
N ARG A 61 6.67 -3.70 4.31
CA ARG A 61 7.44 -4.10 5.50
C ARG A 61 7.03 -5.47 5.99
N LEU A 62 5.72 -5.73 6.10
CA LEU A 62 5.19 -6.99 6.61
C LEU A 62 5.55 -8.18 5.70
N VAL A 63 5.56 -8.00 4.38
CA VAL A 63 5.92 -9.07 3.42
C VAL A 63 7.40 -9.10 3.03
N GLY A 64 8.22 -8.18 3.56
CA GLY A 64 9.65 -8.09 3.24
C GLY A 64 9.93 -7.77 1.77
N ARG A 65 9.16 -6.85 1.17
CA ARG A 65 9.27 -6.46 -0.25
C ARG A 65 9.47 -4.96 -0.39
N GLN A 66 9.84 -4.55 -1.59
CA GLN A 66 9.85 -3.15 -2.02
C GLN A 66 8.92 -2.98 -3.23
N ALA A 67 8.39 -1.77 -3.41
CA ALA A 67 7.61 -1.41 -4.59
C ALA A 67 8.42 -0.51 -5.52
N GLU A 68 8.17 -0.64 -6.81
CA GLU A 68 8.62 0.34 -7.80
C GLU A 68 7.71 1.57 -7.73
N THR A 69 8.29 2.77 -7.69
CA THR A 69 7.54 4.02 -7.71
C THR A 69 7.31 4.45 -9.16
N LEU A 70 6.06 4.65 -9.56
CA LEU A 70 5.66 5.05 -10.92
C LEU A 70 4.78 6.31 -10.89
N PRO A 71 4.98 7.29 -11.79
CA PRO A 71 4.23 8.55 -11.85
C PRO A 71 2.78 8.40 -12.32
#